data_AF-A0A9E6JLC1-F1
#
_entry.id   AF-A0A9E6JLC1-F1
#
_cell.length_a   1.000
_cell.length_b   1.000
_cell.length_c   1.000
_cell.angle_alpha   90.00
_cell.angle_beta   90.00
_cell.angle_gamma   90.00
#
_symmetry.space_group_name_H-M   'P 1'
#
loop_
_entity.id
_entity.type
_entity.pdbx_description
1 polymer ?
#
loop_
_entity_poly.entity_id
_entity_poly.type
_entity_poly.pdbx_seq_one_letter_code
_entity_poly.pdbx_strand_id
1 'polypeptide(L)'
;QDGLGRLGDLLFTSWDGATAPVLEPADLDCLSIRRGSLSDAERLEIESHVTHTYEFLQKIPWTPDLAMVPAIAYAHHERLNGKGYPRRLTGPEIPLQSKAMAITDIFDALTAQDRPYKSAVPLARSLDILRQDAAEGHVDADLLDLFIDAKVYERTVPGRA
;
A
#
# COMPACT_ATOMS: atom_id res chain seq x y z
N GLN A 1 -17.38 20.52 19.36
CA GLN A 1 -18.06 19.54 18.47
C GLN A 1 -17.46 19.72 17.09
N ASP A 2 -16.86 18.66 16.52
CA ASP A 2 -16.29 18.70 15.16
C ASP A 2 -17.42 18.99 14.13
N GLY A 3 -17.11 19.69 13.05
CA GLY A 3 -18.08 20.12 12.04
C GLY A 3 -18.86 18.95 11.41
N LEU A 4 -18.21 17.79 11.28
CA LEU A 4 -18.82 16.54 10.80
C LEU A 4 -19.96 16.04 11.70
N GLY A 5 -19.79 16.12 13.02
CA GLY A 5 -20.84 15.70 13.97
C GLY A 5 -22.11 16.54 13.80
N ARG A 6 -21.96 17.84 13.52
CA ARG A 6 -23.10 18.74 13.28
C ARG A 6 -23.82 18.44 11.96
N LEU A 7 -23.13 17.88 10.96
CA LEU A 7 -23.74 17.47 9.69
C LEU A 7 -24.54 16.17 9.85
N GLY A 8 -24.06 15.25 10.70
CA GLY A 8 -24.75 13.98 10.96
C GLY A 8 -26.10 14.14 11.66
N ASP A 9 -26.29 15.22 12.42
CA ASP A 9 -27.56 15.52 13.10
C ASP A 9 -28.57 16.24 12.20
N LEU A 10 -28.20 16.61 10.96
CA LEU A 10 -29.11 17.33 10.06
C LEU A 10 -30.18 16.40 9.49
N LEU A 11 -31.41 16.86 9.54
CA LEU A 11 -32.56 16.22 8.94
C LEU A 11 -33.12 17.10 7.83
N PHE A 12 -33.66 16.50 6.77
CA PHE A 12 -34.45 17.19 5.77
C PHE A 12 -35.86 16.61 5.72
N THR A 13 -36.80 17.42 5.27
CA THR A 13 -38.19 17.01 5.05
C THR A 13 -38.43 16.90 3.54
N SER A 14 -38.86 15.74 3.08
CA SER A 14 -39.25 15.51 1.69
C SER A 14 -40.61 16.14 1.37
N TRP A 15 -40.94 16.20 0.09
CA TRP A 15 -42.16 16.82 -0.42
C TRP A 15 -43.46 16.14 0.06
N ASP A 16 -43.39 14.90 0.53
CA ASP A 16 -44.48 14.12 1.13
C ASP A 16 -44.58 14.29 2.66
N GLY A 17 -43.71 15.12 3.26
CA GLY A 17 -43.67 15.38 4.70
C GLY A 17 -42.85 14.38 5.51
N ALA A 18 -42.27 13.35 4.90
CA ALA A 18 -41.36 12.45 5.61
C ALA A 18 -40.06 13.17 5.98
N THR A 19 -39.48 12.83 7.14
CA THR A 19 -38.20 13.40 7.59
C THR A 19 -37.14 12.31 7.58
N ALA A 20 -35.98 12.62 7.01
CA ALA A 20 -34.84 11.71 6.87
C ALA A 20 -33.53 12.44 7.17
N PRO A 21 -32.47 11.71 7.60
CA PRO A 21 -31.17 12.31 7.78
C PRO A 21 -30.61 12.81 6.44
N VAL A 22 -29.90 13.94 6.48
CA VAL A 22 -29.24 14.51 5.30
C VAL A 22 -28.07 13.64 4.83
N LEU A 23 -27.41 12.95 5.77
CA LEU A 23 -26.31 12.03 5.50
C LEU A 23 -26.60 10.69 6.16
N GLU A 24 -26.37 9.59 5.44
CA GLU A 24 -26.40 8.27 6.03
C GLU A 24 -25.14 8.02 6.88
N PRO A 25 -25.17 7.09 7.84
CA PRO A 25 -23.97 6.72 8.61
C PRO A 25 -22.78 6.35 7.73
N ALA A 26 -23.02 5.67 6.61
CA ALA A 26 -21.99 5.31 5.64
C ALA A 26 -21.36 6.55 4.96
N ASP A 27 -22.15 7.60 4.70
CA ASP A 27 -21.63 8.85 4.14
C ASP A 27 -20.72 9.56 5.16
N LEU A 28 -21.10 9.57 6.44
CA LEU A 28 -20.28 10.15 7.50
C LEU A 28 -18.96 9.40 7.68
N ASP A 29 -18.98 8.08 7.60
CA ASP A 29 -17.77 7.26 7.66
C ASP A 29 -16.82 7.59 6.51
N CYS A 30 -17.34 7.69 5.29
CA CYS A 30 -16.57 8.12 4.11
C CYS A 30 -16.01 9.55 4.26
N LEU A 31 -16.83 10.49 4.72
CA LEU A 31 -16.42 11.89 4.91
C LEU A 31 -15.43 12.07 6.07
N SER A 32 -15.33 11.10 6.97
CA SER A 32 -14.37 11.09 8.08
C SER A 32 -12.97 10.61 7.69
N ILE A 33 -12.78 10.10 6.46
CA ILE A 33 -11.50 9.64 5.95
C ILE A 33 -10.52 10.83 5.86
N ARG A 34 -9.50 10.84 6.72
CA ARG A 34 -8.51 11.93 6.78
C ARG A 34 -7.53 11.93 5.62
N ARG A 35 -7.23 10.75 5.05
CA ARG A 35 -6.26 10.58 3.96
C ARG A 35 -6.63 9.38 3.08
N GLY A 36 -6.58 9.59 1.76
CA GLY A 36 -6.97 8.58 0.79
C GLY A 36 -8.48 8.62 0.53
N SER A 37 -8.99 7.57 -0.09
CA SER A 37 -10.38 7.47 -0.55
C SER A 37 -11.06 6.17 -0.13
N LEU A 38 -10.43 5.41 0.77
CA LEU A 38 -10.89 4.10 1.18
C LEU A 38 -11.33 4.17 2.64
N SER A 39 -12.52 3.66 2.91
CA SER A 39 -12.93 3.28 4.26
C SER A 39 -12.02 2.18 4.82
N ASP A 40 -12.11 1.94 6.14
CA ASP A 40 -11.35 0.87 6.78
C ASP A 40 -11.74 -0.53 6.24
N ALA A 41 -13.03 -0.72 5.92
CA ALA A 41 -13.53 -1.97 5.33
C ALA A 41 -12.98 -2.19 3.91
N GLU A 42 -13.02 -1.16 3.06
CA GLU A 42 -12.46 -1.24 1.70
C GLU A 42 -10.94 -1.40 1.72
N ARG A 43 -10.25 -0.75 2.67
CA ARG A 43 -8.81 -0.96 2.88
C ARG A 43 -8.50 -2.41 3.21
N LEU A 44 -9.24 -3.00 4.16
CA LEU A 44 -9.06 -4.40 4.53
C LEU A 44 -9.28 -5.34 3.35
N GLU A 45 -10.31 -5.08 2.54
CA GLU A 45 -10.60 -5.85 1.34
C GLU A 45 -9.45 -5.74 0.31
N ILE A 46 -8.92 -4.54 0.09
CA ILE A 46 -7.76 -4.37 -0.80
C ILE A 46 -6.53 -5.08 -0.24
N GLU A 47 -6.24 -4.95 1.05
CA GLU A 47 -5.10 -5.63 1.69
C GLU A 47 -5.19 -7.17 1.60
N SER A 48 -6.40 -7.73 1.47
CA SER A 48 -6.64 -9.17 1.31
C SER A 48 -5.99 -9.78 0.06
N HIS A 49 -5.66 -8.97 -0.97
CA HIS A 49 -5.06 -9.46 -2.21
C HIS A 49 -3.76 -10.25 -1.96
N VAL A 50 -3.00 -9.88 -0.93
CA VAL A 50 -1.73 -10.54 -0.56
C VAL A 50 -2.00 -11.97 -0.07
N THR A 51 -3.04 -12.13 0.75
CA THR A 51 -3.49 -13.44 1.25
C THR A 51 -4.04 -14.28 0.10
N HIS A 52 -4.90 -13.72 -0.75
CA HIS A 52 -5.41 -14.43 -1.91
C HIS A 52 -4.28 -14.89 -2.84
N THR A 53 -3.31 -14.01 -3.15
CA THR A 53 -2.12 -14.36 -3.94
C THR A 53 -1.36 -15.52 -3.30
N TYR A 54 -1.11 -15.47 -1.98
CA TYR A 54 -0.46 -16.57 -1.28
C TYR A 54 -1.21 -17.90 -1.44
N GLU A 55 -2.52 -17.92 -1.19
CA GLU A 55 -3.35 -19.12 -1.30
C GLU A 55 -3.38 -19.69 -2.73
N PHE A 56 -3.35 -18.84 -3.76
CA PHE A 56 -3.21 -19.29 -5.14
C PHE A 56 -1.82 -19.88 -5.41
N LEU A 57 -0.75 -19.19 -5.00
CA LEU A 57 0.62 -19.62 -5.24
C LEU A 57 0.95 -20.92 -4.49
N GLN A 58 0.35 -21.17 -3.33
CA GLN A 58 0.52 -22.43 -2.59
C GLN A 58 0.00 -23.66 -3.33
N LYS A 59 -0.94 -23.49 -4.27
CA LYS A 59 -1.51 -24.59 -5.06
C LYS A 59 -0.62 -25.01 -6.23
N ILE A 60 0.41 -24.24 -6.54
CA ILE A 60 1.32 -24.50 -7.66
C ILE A 60 2.43 -25.45 -7.19
N PRO A 61 2.71 -26.54 -7.94
CA PRO A 61 3.82 -27.44 -7.62
C PRO A 61 5.16 -26.81 -8.04
N TRP A 62 5.70 -25.94 -7.18
CA TRP A 62 6.98 -25.28 -7.41
C TRP A 62 8.15 -26.27 -7.45
N THR A 63 9.16 -25.96 -8.26
CA THR A 63 10.47 -26.59 -8.15
C THR A 63 11.13 -26.18 -6.83
N PRO A 64 12.13 -26.95 -6.33
CA PRO A 64 12.83 -26.61 -5.09
C PRO A 64 13.38 -25.18 -5.07
N ASP A 65 13.92 -24.70 -6.20
CA ASP A 65 14.49 -23.36 -6.32
C ASP A 65 13.45 -22.23 -6.20
N LEU A 66 12.17 -22.53 -6.46
CA LEU A 66 11.07 -21.56 -6.44
C LEU A 66 10.09 -21.80 -5.28
N ALA A 67 10.37 -22.75 -4.38
CA ALA A 67 9.48 -23.12 -3.28
C ALA A 67 9.14 -21.95 -2.34
N MET A 68 10.00 -20.91 -2.30
CA MET A 68 9.80 -19.72 -1.47
C MET A 68 8.90 -18.65 -2.10
N VAL A 69 8.55 -18.74 -3.39
CA VAL A 69 7.75 -17.73 -4.10
C VAL A 69 6.46 -17.37 -3.36
N PRO A 70 5.65 -18.33 -2.84
CA PRO A 70 4.45 -17.99 -2.06
C PRO A 70 4.79 -17.17 -0.82
N ALA A 71 5.79 -17.57 -0.05
CA ALA A 71 6.18 -16.87 1.18
C ALA A 71 6.73 -15.47 0.90
N ILE A 72 7.46 -15.30 -0.21
CA ILE A 72 7.99 -14.01 -0.63
C ILE A 72 6.83 -13.05 -0.96
N ALA A 73 5.91 -13.50 -1.80
CA ALA A 73 4.72 -12.76 -2.18
C ALA A 73 3.82 -12.47 -0.96
N TYR A 74 3.74 -13.36 0.02
CA TYR A 74 2.89 -13.13 1.19
C TYR A 74 3.42 -12.07 2.15
N ALA A 75 4.71 -11.72 2.07
CA ALA A 75 5.37 -10.82 3.01
C ALA A 75 5.83 -9.48 2.39
N HIS A 76 5.59 -9.22 1.10
CA HIS A 76 6.14 -8.02 0.44
C HIS A 76 5.49 -6.69 0.87
N HIS A 77 4.32 -6.73 1.53
CA HIS A 77 3.70 -5.56 2.16
C HIS A 77 3.93 -5.48 3.69
N GLU A 78 4.72 -6.41 4.24
CA GLU A 78 5.17 -6.31 5.63
C GLU A 78 6.18 -5.16 5.77
N ARG A 79 6.22 -4.55 6.96
CA ARG A 79 7.11 -3.42 7.28
C ARG A 79 7.98 -3.78 8.44
N LEU A 80 9.25 -3.39 8.44
CA LEU A 80 10.20 -3.80 9.48
C LEU A 80 9.76 -3.43 10.90
N ASN A 81 9.01 -2.33 11.03
CA ASN A 81 8.44 -1.83 12.28
C ASN A 81 7.14 -2.54 12.73
N GLY A 82 6.70 -3.60 12.05
CA GLY A 82 5.50 -4.38 12.41
C GLY A 82 4.17 -3.71 12.06
N LYS A 83 4.17 -2.58 11.36
CA LYS A 83 2.95 -1.87 10.92
C LYS A 83 2.47 -2.27 9.53
N GLY A 84 3.11 -3.27 8.92
CA GLY A 84 2.71 -3.84 7.63
C GLY A 84 1.54 -4.80 7.76
N TYR A 85 1.22 -5.47 6.66
CA TYR A 85 0.13 -6.44 6.57
C TYR A 85 0.57 -7.61 5.65
N PRO A 86 -0.09 -8.78 5.73
CA PRO A 86 -1.26 -9.11 6.55
C PRO A 86 -0.94 -9.64 7.96
N ARG A 87 0.29 -10.08 8.22
CA ARG A 87 0.67 -10.77 9.46
C ARG A 87 1.35 -9.87 10.49
N ARG A 88 1.71 -8.64 10.10
CA ARG A 88 2.38 -7.65 10.98
C ARG A 88 3.74 -8.16 11.47
N LEU A 89 4.49 -8.76 10.55
CA LEU A 89 5.82 -9.28 10.83
C LEU A 89 6.80 -8.14 11.15
N THR A 90 7.76 -8.43 12.02
CA THR A 90 8.89 -7.55 12.30
C THR A 90 10.09 -7.89 11.43
N GLY A 91 11.05 -6.96 11.32
CA GLY A 91 12.18 -7.09 10.41
C GLY A 91 12.94 -8.44 10.39
N PRO A 92 13.18 -9.13 11.53
CA PRO A 92 13.80 -10.45 11.54
C PRO A 92 12.95 -11.58 10.95
N GLU A 93 11.63 -11.42 10.89
CA GLU A 93 10.68 -12.44 10.42
C GLU A 93 10.40 -12.33 8.92
N ILE A 94 10.70 -11.18 8.31
CA ILE A 94 10.42 -10.91 6.90
C ILE A 94 11.54 -11.50 6.03
N PRO A 95 11.21 -12.35 5.03
CA PRO A 95 12.20 -12.90 4.10
C PRO A 95 12.99 -11.79 3.40
N LEU A 96 14.29 -12.01 3.19
CA LEU A 96 15.18 -11.03 2.55
C LEU A 96 14.64 -10.58 1.17
N GLN A 97 14.15 -11.53 0.38
CA GLN A 97 13.57 -11.27 -0.94
C GLN A 97 12.31 -10.41 -0.86
N SER A 98 11.49 -10.55 0.18
CA SER A 98 10.31 -9.70 0.40
C SER A 98 10.71 -8.28 0.76
N LYS A 99 11.77 -8.10 1.55
CA LYS A 99 12.31 -6.77 1.86
C LYS A 99 12.81 -6.06 0.60
N ALA A 100 13.52 -6.79 -0.27
CA ALA A 100 13.97 -6.27 -1.55
C ALA A 100 12.78 -5.94 -2.48
N MET A 101 11.79 -6.83 -2.54
CA MET A 101 10.59 -6.66 -3.35
C MET A 101 9.78 -5.44 -2.91
N ALA A 102 9.65 -5.18 -1.61
CA ALA A 102 8.96 -4.00 -1.09
C ALA A 102 9.58 -2.69 -1.60
N ILE A 103 10.92 -2.60 -1.63
CA ILE A 103 11.63 -1.43 -2.17
C ILE A 103 11.32 -1.27 -3.66
N THR A 104 11.40 -2.35 -4.44
CA THR A 104 11.12 -2.29 -5.88
C THR A 104 9.68 -1.96 -6.19
N ASP A 105 8.73 -2.47 -5.42
CA ASP A 105 7.28 -2.22 -5.59
C ASP A 105 6.93 -0.77 -5.29
N ILE A 106 7.44 -0.22 -4.19
CA ILE A 106 7.27 1.21 -3.85
C ILE A 106 7.90 2.09 -4.92
N PHE A 107 9.12 1.79 -5.37
CA PHE A 107 9.78 2.57 -6.41
C PHE A 107 8.98 2.57 -7.70
N ASP A 108 8.59 1.40 -8.19
CA ASP A 108 7.82 1.24 -9.42
C ASP A 108 6.49 2.01 -9.35
N ALA A 109 5.76 1.86 -8.24
CA ALA A 109 4.51 2.59 -8.00
C ALA A 109 4.67 4.12 -7.98
N LEU A 110 5.84 4.64 -7.56
CA LEU A 110 6.14 6.08 -7.58
C LEU A 110 6.51 6.58 -8.98
N THR A 111 7.24 5.78 -9.76
CA THR A 111 7.77 6.18 -11.07
C THR A 111 6.89 5.79 -12.26
N ALA A 112 5.87 4.96 -12.03
CA ALA A 112 4.91 4.53 -13.04
C ALA A 112 4.29 5.73 -13.78
N GLN A 113 4.50 5.78 -15.10
CA GLN A 113 4.01 6.84 -15.99
C GLN A 113 2.59 6.59 -16.50
N ASP A 114 2.09 5.38 -16.37
CA ASP A 114 0.86 4.87 -16.97
C ASP A 114 -0.39 5.10 -16.11
N ARG A 115 -0.26 5.72 -14.93
CA ARG A 115 -1.41 6.04 -14.08
C ARG A 115 -2.14 7.29 -14.61
N PRO A 116 -3.40 7.18 -15.09
CA PRO A 116 -4.12 8.29 -15.74
C PRO A 116 -4.30 9.53 -14.84
N TYR A 117 -4.24 9.31 -13.52
CA TYR A 117 -4.55 10.30 -12.50
C TYR A 117 -3.32 10.87 -11.79
N LYS A 118 -2.10 10.43 -12.13
CA LYS A 118 -0.88 10.87 -11.44
C LYS A 118 0.33 10.86 -12.36
N SER A 119 0.96 12.02 -12.53
CA SER A 119 2.27 12.10 -13.19
C SER A 119 3.33 11.36 -12.37
N ALA A 120 4.25 10.67 -13.05
CA ALA A 120 5.36 9.99 -12.42
C ALA A 120 6.15 10.93 -11.50
N VAL A 121 6.49 10.44 -10.31
CA VAL A 121 7.30 11.17 -9.36
C VAL A 121 8.74 11.23 -9.89
N PRO A 122 9.40 12.40 -9.92
CA PRO A 122 10.79 12.51 -10.36
C PRO A 122 11.72 11.61 -9.55
N LEU A 123 12.71 11.00 -10.19
CA LEU A 123 13.65 10.05 -9.58
C LEU A 123 14.18 10.53 -8.22
N ALA A 124 14.72 11.75 -8.15
CA ALA A 124 15.28 12.31 -6.91
C ALA A 124 14.25 12.29 -5.78
N ARG A 125 13.00 12.65 -6.07
CA ARG A 125 11.91 12.66 -5.10
C ARG A 125 11.49 11.24 -4.71
N SER A 126 11.48 10.29 -5.64
CA SER A 126 11.19 8.88 -5.35
C SER A 126 12.23 8.28 -4.40
N LEU A 127 13.52 8.58 -4.61
CA LEU A 127 14.60 8.14 -3.72
C LEU A 127 14.49 8.79 -2.33
N ASP A 128 14.10 10.06 -2.25
CA ASP A 128 13.89 10.73 -0.96
C ASP A 128 12.72 10.13 -0.16
N ILE A 129 11.64 9.72 -0.84
CA ILE A 129 10.52 9.02 -0.21
C ILE A 129 10.99 7.69 0.36
N LEU A 130 11.74 6.89 -0.41
CA LEU A 130 12.28 5.61 0.07
C LEU A 130 13.22 5.78 1.26
N ARG A 131 14.05 6.85 1.28
CA ARG A 131 14.91 7.16 2.43
C ARG A 131 14.09 7.51 3.67
N GLN A 132 12.98 8.22 3.52
CA GLN A 132 12.05 8.47 4.62
C GLN A 132 11.42 7.17 5.12
N ASP A 133 10.96 6.30 4.22
CA ASP A 133 10.42 5.00 4.57
C ASP A 133 11.44 4.11 5.31
N ALA A 134 12.72 4.15 4.90
CA ALA A 134 13.79 3.45 5.62
C ALA A 134 14.00 4.03 7.03
N ALA A 135 14.03 5.36 7.16
CA ALA A 135 14.16 6.03 8.47
C ALA A 135 12.98 5.76 9.42
N GLU A 136 11.78 5.55 8.88
CA GLU A 136 10.58 5.16 9.65
C GLU A 136 10.49 3.65 9.94
N GLY A 137 11.45 2.87 9.47
CA GLY A 137 11.49 1.41 9.62
C GLY A 137 10.41 0.70 8.78
N HIS A 138 9.99 1.28 7.66
CA HIS A 138 9.10 0.61 6.71
C HIS A 138 9.87 -0.37 5.83
N VAL A 139 11.02 0.04 5.30
CA VAL A 139 11.88 -0.75 4.42
C VAL A 139 13.29 -0.91 5.01
N ASP A 140 14.04 -1.86 4.47
CA ASP A 140 15.40 -2.18 4.91
C ASP A 140 16.42 -1.19 4.33
N ALA A 141 17.14 -0.49 5.22
CA ALA A 141 18.06 0.57 4.85
C ALA A 141 19.27 0.03 4.06
N ASP A 142 19.82 -1.11 4.47
CA ASP A 142 20.99 -1.69 3.80
C ASP A 142 20.65 -2.14 2.37
N LEU A 143 19.44 -2.70 2.19
CA LEU A 143 18.94 -3.06 0.85
C LEU A 143 18.61 -1.83 0.00
N LEU A 144 18.12 -0.75 0.61
CA LEU A 144 17.87 0.50 -0.09
C LEU A 144 19.18 1.12 -0.58
N ASP A 145 20.22 1.13 0.24
CA ASP A 145 21.54 1.62 -0.14
C ASP A 145 22.09 0.79 -1.31
N LEU A 146 21.98 -0.55 -1.24
CA LEU A 146 22.35 -1.42 -2.36
C LEU A 146 21.56 -1.10 -3.64
N PHE A 147 20.25 -0.88 -3.55
CA PHE A 147 19.40 -0.52 -4.69
C PHE A 147 19.84 0.80 -5.35
N ILE A 148 20.22 1.79 -4.53
CA ILE A 148 20.70 3.11 -4.97
C ILE A 148 22.08 3.02 -5.60
N ASP A 149 23.03 2.37 -4.92
CA ASP A 149 24.43 2.26 -5.31
C ASP A 149 24.59 1.45 -6.60
N ALA A 150 23.86 0.34 -6.72
CA ALA A 150 23.82 -0.46 -7.94
C ALA A 150 23.01 0.19 -9.06
N LYS A 151 22.37 1.34 -8.81
CA LYS A 151 21.52 2.09 -9.74
C LYS A 151 20.49 1.19 -10.43
N VAL A 152 19.84 0.32 -9.68
CA VAL A 152 18.91 -0.70 -10.23
C VAL A 152 17.81 -0.04 -11.06
N TYR A 153 17.35 1.14 -10.65
CA TYR A 153 16.36 1.95 -11.37
C TYR A 153 16.78 2.39 -12.77
N GLU A 154 18.08 2.47 -13.10
CA GLU A 154 18.50 2.81 -14.48
C GLU A 154 18.24 1.65 -15.46
N ARG A 155 18.08 0.43 -14.96
CA ARG A 155 17.83 -0.76 -15.79
C ARG A 155 16.36 -0.95 -16.16
N THR A 156 15.46 -0.21 -15.52
CA THR A 156 14.00 -0.35 -15.68
C THR A 156 13.36 0.83 -16.42
N VAL A 157 14.08 1.94 -16.60
CA VAL A 157 13.58 3.09 -17.40
C VAL A 157 13.78 2.79 -18.89
N PRO A 158 12.72 2.75 -19.72
CA PRO A 158 12.86 2.50 -21.16
C PRO A 158 13.66 3.63 -21.81
N GLY A 159 14.79 3.30 -22.47
CA GLY A 159 15.55 4.29 -23.26
C GLY A 159 17.09 4.22 -23.20
N ARG A 160 17.69 3.26 -22.49
CA ARG A 160 19.14 2.98 -22.58
C ARG A 160 19.40 1.48 -22.75
N ALA A 161 19.25 1.02 -23.98
CA ALA A 161 19.92 -0.17 -24.52
C ALA A 161 20.64 0.26 -25.80
#